data_AF-A0A5N6JUT0-F1
#
_entry.id   AF-A0A5N6JUT0-F1
#
_cell.length_a   1.000
_cell.length_b   1.000
_cell.length_c   1.000
_cell.angle_alpha   90.00
_cell.angle_beta   90.00
_cell.angle_gamma   90.00
#
_symmetry.space_group_name_H-M   'P 1'
#
loop_
_entity.id
_entity.type
_entity.pdbx_description
1 polymer ?
#
loop_
_entity_poly.entity_id
_entity_poly.type
_entity_poly.pdbx_seq_one_letter_code
_entity_poly.pdbx_strand_id
1 'polypeptide(L)'
;MPTTLTTSKVEQLLAPLLASLPAASVSPQPPTALLPLLSPILRQRVQLLSSTSDEPWLPLLCYDTSKVSKLEQAIRNDRLEAHPVSGEVEVDWESEVGIQYRRLDQETLQALVILKDLSLSVRLVWCVGDELGGGDGWRIGEVGVYDPENQLGWGNEDIASAESAFASEPSQTSTQTNGSLSNLSNGAQALEEEDEDDDYWAQYDSTPAHTPAPNHSPAPQSMQTGSKGVDDEDSYYAQYADVQPAMDNHDPDEAAQNGTVETSLGQDDQITSSLQKKPTRSYRTRQGKSMGLGV
;
A
#
# COMPACT_ATOMS: atom_id res chain seq x y z
N MET A 1 1.64 8.95 -16.32
CA MET A 1 2.17 10.23 -15.81
C MET A 1 1.36 10.63 -14.60
N PRO A 2 1.99 11.03 -13.48
CA PRO A 2 1.28 11.48 -12.30
C PRO A 2 0.47 12.74 -12.60
N THR A 3 -0.76 12.80 -12.10
CA THR A 3 -1.65 13.94 -12.29
C THR A 3 -1.62 14.84 -11.07
N THR A 4 -1.55 16.16 -11.24
CA THR A 4 -1.68 17.12 -10.13
C THR A 4 -3.00 16.95 -9.40
N LEU A 5 -2.99 17.04 -8.07
CA LEU A 5 -4.22 17.03 -7.27
C LEU A 5 -4.91 18.38 -7.41
N THR A 6 -6.14 18.38 -7.89
CA THR A 6 -7.05 19.51 -7.77
C THR A 6 -7.80 19.43 -6.44
N THR A 7 -8.25 20.56 -5.91
CA THR A 7 -9.04 20.62 -4.67
C THR A 7 -10.25 19.69 -4.72
N SER A 8 -11.02 19.71 -5.81
CA SER A 8 -12.16 18.81 -6.03
C SER A 8 -11.79 17.31 -6.01
N LYS A 9 -10.60 16.94 -6.50
CA LYS A 9 -10.14 15.54 -6.45
C LYS A 9 -9.72 15.13 -5.03
N VAL A 10 -9.15 16.06 -4.26
CA VAL A 10 -8.85 15.83 -2.84
C VAL A 10 -10.13 15.65 -2.04
N GLU A 11 -11.13 16.50 -2.26
CA GLU A 11 -12.46 16.40 -1.66
C GLU A 11 -13.08 15.02 -1.93
N GLN A 12 -13.08 14.54 -3.18
CA GLN A 12 -13.63 13.22 -3.53
C GLN A 12 -12.94 12.05 -2.81
N LEU A 13 -11.64 12.17 -2.50
CA LEU A 13 -10.89 11.14 -1.80
C LEU A 13 -11.07 11.22 -0.29
N LEU A 14 -11.06 12.44 0.26
CA LEU A 14 -11.02 12.67 1.70
C LEU A 14 -12.41 12.79 2.33
N ALA A 15 -13.43 13.30 1.64
CA ALA A 15 -14.76 13.46 2.23
C ALA A 15 -15.34 12.13 2.76
N PRO A 16 -15.29 11.00 2.01
CA PRO A 16 -15.76 9.71 2.53
C PRO A 16 -14.92 9.23 3.72
N LEU A 17 -13.60 9.46 3.68
CA LEU A 17 -12.69 9.10 4.76
C LEU A 17 -13.05 9.87 6.03
N LEU A 18 -13.16 11.21 5.96
CA LEU A 18 -13.47 12.07 7.08
C LEU A 18 -14.80 11.73 7.75
N ALA A 19 -15.84 11.45 6.95
CA ALA A 19 -17.15 11.01 7.47
C ALA A 19 -17.08 9.68 8.24
N SER A 20 -16.11 8.82 7.91
CA SER A 20 -15.94 7.51 8.55
C SER A 20 -14.99 7.51 9.76
N LEU A 21 -14.17 8.55 9.94
CA LEU A 21 -13.17 8.61 11.01
C LEU A 21 -13.77 8.47 12.42
N PRO A 22 -14.89 9.14 12.77
CA PRO A 22 -15.51 8.97 14.08
C PRO A 22 -15.91 7.50 14.34
N ALA A 23 -16.50 6.85 13.34
CA ALA A 23 -16.88 5.44 13.42
C ALA A 23 -15.67 4.50 13.48
N ALA A 24 -14.53 4.89 12.89
CA ALA A 24 -13.30 4.10 12.88
C ALA A 24 -12.71 3.86 14.29
N SER A 25 -13.00 4.77 15.23
CA SER A 25 -12.52 4.66 16.62
C SER A 25 -13.29 3.64 17.46
N VAL A 26 -14.45 3.19 16.99
CA VAL A 26 -15.35 2.29 17.74
C VAL A 26 -15.61 0.99 16.98
N SER A 27 -15.73 1.06 15.66
CA SER A 27 -16.03 -0.10 14.83
C SER A 27 -14.75 -0.88 14.49
N PRO A 28 -14.77 -2.21 14.51
CA PRO A 28 -13.64 -3.03 14.06
C PRO A 28 -13.56 -3.14 12.53
N GLN A 29 -14.66 -2.87 11.81
CA GLN A 29 -14.72 -3.11 10.38
C GLN A 29 -14.84 -1.81 9.57
N PRO A 30 -13.97 -1.59 8.56
CA PRO A 30 -14.08 -0.41 7.70
C PRO A 30 -15.27 -0.53 6.75
N PRO A 31 -15.91 0.59 6.37
CA PRO A 31 -16.84 0.63 5.26
C PRO A 31 -16.23 0.09 3.97
N THR A 32 -16.88 -0.86 3.31
CA THR A 32 -16.39 -1.48 2.06
C THR A 32 -16.15 -0.46 0.95
N ALA A 33 -16.94 0.63 0.95
CA ALA A 33 -16.80 1.73 -0.01
C ALA A 33 -15.50 2.54 0.13
N LEU A 34 -14.82 2.48 1.29
CA LEU A 34 -13.54 3.17 1.50
C LEU A 34 -12.35 2.39 1.00
N LEU A 35 -12.45 1.06 0.95
CA LEU A 35 -11.33 0.19 0.59
C LEU A 35 -10.73 0.56 -0.78
N PRO A 36 -11.51 0.85 -1.84
CA PRO A 36 -10.99 1.32 -3.12
C PRO A 36 -10.18 2.63 -3.04
N LEU A 37 -10.46 3.49 -2.06
CA LEU A 37 -9.79 4.79 -1.89
C LEU A 37 -8.43 4.65 -1.18
N LEU A 38 -8.25 3.58 -0.41
CA LEU A 38 -6.99 3.26 0.25
C LEU A 38 -5.97 2.70 -0.76
N SER A 39 -4.69 2.95 -0.49
CA SER A 39 -3.59 2.38 -1.26
C SER A 39 -3.62 0.85 -1.15
N PRO A 40 -3.12 0.10 -2.14
CA PRO A 40 -3.13 -1.36 -2.09
C PRO A 40 -2.53 -1.93 -0.80
N ILE A 41 -1.41 -1.36 -0.34
CA ILE A 41 -0.72 -1.78 0.89
C ILE A 41 -1.58 -1.48 2.12
N LEU A 42 -2.13 -0.27 2.21
CA LEU A 42 -2.97 0.10 3.36
C LEU A 42 -4.27 -0.71 3.38
N ARG A 43 -4.89 -0.91 2.22
CA ARG A 43 -6.08 -1.73 2.03
C ARG A 43 -5.86 -3.15 2.54
N GLN A 44 -4.78 -3.79 2.11
CA GLN A 44 -4.42 -5.15 2.56
C GLN A 44 -4.24 -5.19 4.07
N ARG A 45 -3.48 -4.24 4.63
CA ARG A 45 -3.26 -4.15 6.07
C ARG A 45 -4.58 -4.04 6.84
N VAL A 46 -5.45 -3.12 6.43
CA VAL A 46 -6.74 -2.92 7.09
C VAL A 46 -7.61 -4.17 6.97
N GLN A 47 -7.72 -4.76 5.77
CA GLN A 47 -8.56 -5.96 5.55
C GLN A 47 -8.10 -7.16 6.38
N LEU A 48 -6.80 -7.45 6.39
CA LEU A 48 -6.24 -8.58 7.12
C LEU A 48 -6.38 -8.39 8.63
N LEU A 49 -5.95 -7.25 9.16
CA LEU A 49 -5.92 -7.01 10.60
C LEU A 49 -7.33 -6.84 11.19
N SER A 50 -8.26 -6.24 10.44
CA SER A 50 -9.67 -6.13 10.86
C SER A 50 -10.40 -7.49 10.81
N SER A 51 -9.93 -8.45 10.01
CA SER A 51 -10.55 -9.78 9.96
C SER A 51 -10.14 -10.68 11.13
N THR A 52 -8.97 -10.40 11.73
CA THR A 52 -8.37 -11.21 12.79
C THR A 52 -8.60 -10.67 14.19
N SER A 53 -9.04 -9.42 14.32
CA SER A 53 -9.15 -8.70 15.58
C SER A 53 -10.48 -7.96 15.68
N ASP A 54 -11.01 -7.85 16.90
CA ASP A 54 -12.17 -7.01 17.23
C ASP A 54 -11.76 -5.58 17.62
N GLU A 55 -10.48 -5.23 17.44
CA GLU A 55 -9.97 -3.88 17.69
C GLU A 55 -10.47 -2.87 16.65
N PRO A 56 -10.62 -1.59 17.03
CA PRO A 56 -11.02 -0.54 16.10
C PRO A 56 -10.05 -0.44 14.91
N TRP A 57 -10.56 -0.14 13.72
CA TRP A 57 -9.71 -0.07 12.53
C TRP A 57 -8.95 1.26 12.35
N LEU A 58 -9.23 2.27 13.18
CA LEU A 58 -8.55 3.56 13.13
C LEU A 58 -7.00 3.48 13.25
N PRO A 59 -6.42 2.73 14.22
CA PRO A 59 -4.96 2.61 14.34
C PRO A 59 -4.30 1.97 13.11
N LEU A 60 -5.07 1.24 12.30
CA LEU A 60 -4.58 0.59 11.09
C LEU A 60 -4.28 1.60 9.97
N LEU A 61 -4.89 2.79 10.02
CA LEU A 61 -4.65 3.88 9.07
C LEU A 61 -3.32 4.60 9.32
N CYS A 62 -2.75 4.47 10.52
CA CYS A 62 -1.49 5.08 10.90
C CYS A 62 -0.38 4.03 10.90
N TYR A 63 0.79 4.34 10.35
CA TYR A 63 1.97 3.48 10.48
C TYR A 63 2.69 3.68 11.81
N ASP A 64 2.60 4.86 12.41
CA ASP A 64 3.25 5.21 13.66
C ASP A 64 2.28 5.01 14.84
N THR A 65 2.43 3.89 15.54
CA THR A 65 1.59 3.54 16.70
C THR A 65 1.69 4.57 17.83
N SER A 66 2.80 5.29 17.92
CA SER A 66 3.01 6.36 18.93
C SER A 66 2.09 7.55 18.71
N LYS A 67 1.62 7.76 17.47
CA LYS A 67 0.75 8.88 17.07
C LYS A 67 -0.73 8.53 17.11
N VAL A 68 -1.08 7.25 17.27
CA VAL A 68 -2.48 6.79 17.29
C VAL A 68 -3.29 7.47 18.39
N SER A 69 -2.75 7.58 19.61
CA SER A 69 -3.47 8.25 20.71
C SER A 69 -3.74 9.73 20.43
N LYS A 70 -2.83 10.42 19.73
CA LYS A 70 -3.04 11.81 19.30
C LYS A 70 -4.08 11.88 18.18
N LEU A 71 -4.09 10.90 17.28
CA LEU A 71 -5.07 10.80 16.19
C LEU A 71 -6.49 10.56 16.73
N GLU A 72 -6.64 9.68 17.71
CA GLU A 72 -7.91 9.46 18.41
C GLU A 72 -8.41 10.74 19.09
N GLN A 73 -7.52 11.55 19.66
CA GLN A 73 -7.87 12.84 20.23
C GLN A 73 -8.30 13.84 19.16
N ALA A 74 -7.58 13.90 18.04
CA ALA A 74 -7.92 14.77 16.91
C ALA A 74 -9.29 14.43 16.30
N ILE A 75 -9.68 13.15 16.29
CA ILE A 75 -10.96 12.69 15.73
C ILE A 75 -12.17 13.03 16.61
N ARG A 76 -11.97 13.27 17.91
CA ARG A 76 -13.03 13.71 18.83
C ARG A 76 -13.35 15.21 18.71
N ASN A 77 -12.84 15.88 17.69
CA ASN A 77 -13.12 17.27 17.42
C ASN A 77 -14.55 17.44 16.87
N ASP A 78 -15.34 18.33 17.45
CA ASP A 78 -16.73 18.61 17.07
C ASP A 78 -16.89 18.99 15.58
N ARG A 79 -15.82 19.46 14.93
CA ARG A 79 -15.84 19.78 13.49
C ARG A 79 -15.92 18.56 12.57
N LEU A 80 -15.65 17.35 13.07
CA LEU A 80 -15.81 16.10 12.32
C LEU A 80 -17.24 15.55 12.38
N GLU A 81 -18.16 16.23 13.07
CA GLU A 81 -19.56 15.86 13.06
C GLU A 81 -20.18 16.11 11.68
N ALA A 82 -20.80 15.07 11.13
CA ALA A 82 -21.50 15.15 9.85
C ALA A 82 -22.67 16.13 9.93
N HIS A 83 -22.81 17.00 8.94
CA HIS A 83 -23.91 17.96 8.88
C HIS A 83 -25.26 17.22 8.87
N PRO A 84 -26.25 17.59 9.71
CA PRO A 84 -27.48 16.80 9.93
C PRO A 84 -28.35 16.62 8.68
N VAL A 85 -28.15 17.45 7.66
CA VAL A 85 -28.89 17.37 6.38
C VAL A 85 -28.07 16.72 5.27
N SER A 86 -26.75 16.95 5.23
CA SER A 86 -25.89 16.43 4.14
C SER A 86 -25.31 15.06 4.48
N GLY A 87 -25.06 14.79 5.77
CA GLY A 87 -24.32 13.63 6.22
C GLY A 87 -22.81 13.71 5.96
N GLU A 88 -22.31 14.87 5.52
CA GLU A 88 -20.91 15.11 5.15
C GLU A 88 -20.24 16.05 6.15
N VAL A 89 -18.91 15.97 6.24
CA VAL A 89 -18.08 16.82 7.10
C VAL A 89 -17.78 18.13 6.38
N GLU A 90 -18.04 19.26 7.04
CA GLU A 90 -17.79 20.58 6.46
C GLU A 90 -16.30 20.95 6.58
N VAL A 91 -15.62 21.00 5.43
CA VAL A 91 -14.21 21.42 5.31
C VAL A 91 -14.11 22.48 4.23
N ASP A 92 -13.41 23.58 4.50
CA ASP A 92 -13.08 24.55 3.45
C ASP A 92 -11.86 24.08 2.65
N TRP A 93 -12.15 23.39 1.54
CA TRP A 93 -11.14 22.79 0.67
C TRP A 93 -10.22 23.81 -0.03
N GLU A 94 -10.58 25.10 -0.08
CA GLU A 94 -9.81 26.12 -0.79
C GLU A 94 -8.80 26.83 0.12
N SER A 95 -9.13 27.08 1.38
CA SER A 95 -8.30 27.88 2.28
C SER A 95 -7.64 27.09 3.43
N GLU A 96 -8.28 26.01 3.89
CA GLU A 96 -7.82 25.23 5.05
C GLU A 96 -6.90 24.06 4.66
N VAL A 97 -6.84 23.75 3.35
CA VAL A 97 -6.13 22.57 2.82
C VAL A 97 -4.78 22.95 2.21
N GLY A 98 -3.70 22.42 2.78
CA GLY A 98 -2.37 22.49 2.19
C GLY A 98 -2.03 21.21 1.44
N ILE A 99 -1.48 21.30 0.24
CA ILE A 99 -0.99 20.14 -0.52
C ILE A 99 0.51 20.31 -0.76
N GLN A 100 1.28 19.31 -0.39
CA GLN A 100 2.70 19.21 -0.70
C GLN A 100 2.99 17.91 -1.44
N TYR A 101 4.00 17.89 -2.29
CA TYR A 101 4.41 16.74 -3.08
C TYR A 101 5.86 16.39 -2.76
N ARG A 102 6.13 15.08 -2.70
CA ARG A 102 7.48 14.55 -2.53
C ARG A 102 7.64 13.31 -3.40
N ARG A 103 8.73 13.26 -4.16
CA ARG A 103 9.15 12.04 -4.84
C ARG A 103 10.05 11.27 -3.88
N LEU A 104 9.73 10.01 -3.61
CA LEU A 104 10.50 9.16 -2.69
C LEU A 104 11.48 8.28 -3.45
N ASP A 105 11.06 7.74 -4.59
CA ASP A 105 11.88 6.92 -5.47
C ASP A 105 11.44 7.09 -6.95
N GLN A 106 12.00 6.28 -7.86
CA GLN A 106 11.70 6.35 -9.29
C GLN A 106 10.25 6.00 -9.64
N GLU A 107 9.49 5.36 -8.77
CA GLU A 107 8.13 4.87 -9.02
C GLU A 107 7.10 5.54 -8.09
N THR A 108 7.52 5.93 -6.89
CA THR A 108 6.65 6.40 -5.81
C THR A 108 6.62 7.92 -5.73
N LEU A 109 5.48 8.49 -6.14
CA LEU A 109 5.11 9.87 -5.82
C LEU A 109 4.19 9.89 -4.60
N GLN A 110 4.48 10.76 -3.65
CA GLN A 110 3.63 11.01 -2.49
C GLN A 110 3.12 12.46 -2.52
N ALA A 111 1.92 12.66 -2.00
CA ALA A 111 1.40 13.97 -1.66
C ALA A 111 0.97 13.98 -0.19
N LEU A 112 1.25 15.04 0.52
CA LEU A 112 0.79 15.27 1.88
C LEU A 112 -0.32 16.31 1.83
N VAL A 113 -1.51 15.92 2.27
CA VAL A 113 -2.66 16.81 2.44
C VAL A 113 -2.76 17.17 3.91
N ILE A 114 -2.70 18.46 4.19
CA ILE A 114 -2.75 19.04 5.53
C ILE A 114 -4.11 19.68 5.74
N LEU A 115 -4.83 19.23 6.76
CA LEU A 115 -6.11 19.78 7.21
C LEU A 115 -5.87 20.49 8.54
N LYS A 116 -5.53 21.79 8.48
CA LYS A 116 -5.06 22.57 9.65
C LYS A 116 -6.09 22.57 10.78
N ASP A 117 -7.35 22.75 10.40
CA ASP A 117 -8.46 22.96 11.31
C ASP A 117 -8.91 21.69 12.03
N LEU A 118 -8.69 20.55 11.38
CA LEU A 118 -8.94 19.23 11.97
C LEU A 118 -7.71 18.68 12.69
N SER A 119 -6.57 19.38 12.62
CA SER A 119 -5.27 18.88 13.06
C SER A 119 -4.94 17.50 12.46
N LEU A 120 -5.32 17.29 11.20
CA LEU A 120 -5.11 16.02 10.50
C LEU A 120 -4.14 16.19 9.33
N SER A 121 -3.39 15.14 9.04
CA SER A 121 -2.59 15.05 7.84
C SER A 121 -2.81 13.70 7.17
N VAL A 122 -3.04 13.71 5.86
CA VAL A 122 -3.28 12.50 5.07
C VAL A 122 -2.21 12.42 3.99
N ARG A 123 -1.45 11.32 3.98
CA ARG A 123 -0.51 11.06 2.89
C ARG A 123 -1.24 10.30 1.80
N LEU A 124 -1.19 10.83 0.60
CA LEU A 124 -1.63 10.20 -0.62
C LEU A 124 -0.42 9.62 -1.36
N VAL A 125 -0.62 8.49 -2.01
CA VAL A 125 0.39 7.83 -2.85
C VAL A 125 -0.18 7.67 -4.24
N TRP A 126 0.64 7.94 -5.25
CA TRP A 126 0.29 7.66 -6.64
C TRP A 126 0.43 6.17 -6.92
N CYS A 127 -0.67 5.50 -7.21
CA CYS A 127 -0.70 4.08 -7.56
C CYS A 127 -0.91 3.91 -9.07
N VAL A 128 -0.27 2.89 -9.64
CA VAL A 128 -0.40 2.47 -11.04
C VAL A 128 -0.99 1.06 -11.06
N GLY A 129 -1.97 0.80 -11.92
CA GLY A 129 -2.56 -0.53 -12.10
C GLY A 129 -3.41 -1.07 -10.94
N ASP A 130 -3.93 -0.22 -10.05
CA ASP A 130 -4.79 -0.66 -8.94
C ASP A 130 -6.22 -0.97 -9.42
N GLU A 131 -6.47 -2.20 -9.87
CA GLU A 131 -7.77 -2.64 -10.42
C GLU A 131 -8.95 -2.35 -9.49
N LEU A 132 -8.80 -2.66 -8.21
CA LEU A 132 -9.83 -2.47 -7.19
C LEU A 132 -10.10 -0.98 -6.88
N GLY A 133 -9.13 -0.09 -7.12
CA GLY A 133 -9.28 1.35 -7.01
C GLY A 133 -9.67 2.05 -8.31
N GLY A 134 -9.85 1.31 -9.41
CA GLY A 134 -10.20 1.87 -10.72
C GLY A 134 -9.00 2.28 -11.60
N GLY A 135 -7.84 1.67 -11.38
CA GLY A 135 -6.62 1.87 -12.18
C GLY A 135 -5.66 2.90 -11.59
N ASP A 136 -5.05 3.70 -12.46
CA ASP A 136 -4.02 4.67 -12.07
C ASP A 136 -4.62 5.87 -11.33
N GLY A 137 -4.05 6.24 -10.18
CA GLY A 137 -4.46 7.44 -9.47
C GLY A 137 -3.94 7.57 -8.05
N TRP A 138 -4.32 8.67 -7.41
CA TRP A 138 -4.03 8.94 -6.00
C TRP A 138 -4.87 8.06 -5.08
N ARG A 139 -4.23 7.50 -4.06
CA ARG A 139 -4.86 6.69 -3.02
C ARG A 139 -4.37 7.13 -1.65
N ILE A 140 -5.17 6.89 -0.62
CA ILE A 140 -4.82 7.18 0.77
C ILE A 140 -3.78 6.17 1.23
N GLY A 141 -2.56 6.66 1.48
CA GLY A 141 -1.44 5.86 1.98
C GLY A 141 -1.41 5.76 3.50
N GLU A 142 -1.74 6.84 4.20
CA GLU A 142 -1.80 6.88 5.67
C GLU A 142 -2.58 8.09 6.16
N VAL A 143 -3.08 7.99 7.39
CA VAL A 143 -3.70 9.08 8.13
C VAL A 143 -2.91 9.31 9.42
N GLY A 144 -2.63 10.58 9.71
CA GLY A 144 -1.89 11.02 10.87
C GLY A 144 -2.37 12.35 11.40
N VAL A 145 -1.68 12.84 12.42
CA VAL A 145 -1.96 14.14 13.06
C VAL A 145 -1.10 15.21 12.39
N TYR A 146 -1.71 16.36 12.13
CA TYR A 146 -1.00 17.55 11.67
C TYR A 146 -0.03 18.01 12.74
N ASP A 147 1.24 18.12 12.36
CA ASP A 147 2.31 18.53 13.24
C ASP A 147 3.21 19.53 12.50
N PRO A 148 3.11 20.84 12.82
CA PRO A 148 3.77 21.88 12.05
C PRO A 148 5.29 21.74 12.05
N GLU A 149 5.90 21.22 13.12
CA GLU A 149 7.36 21.04 13.19
C GLU A 149 7.85 19.93 12.26
N ASN A 150 7.08 18.85 12.15
CA ASN A 150 7.43 17.69 11.33
C ASN A 150 7.10 17.89 9.84
N GLN A 151 6.14 18.77 9.55
CA GLN A 151 5.61 18.96 8.19
C GLN A 151 6.13 20.23 7.52
N LEU A 152 6.84 21.08 8.26
CA LEU A 152 7.59 22.18 7.68
C LEU A 152 8.75 21.63 6.84
N GLY A 153 8.70 21.87 5.54
CA GLY A 153 9.73 21.40 4.60
C GLY A 153 9.61 19.92 4.21
N TRP A 154 8.47 19.26 4.48
CA TRP A 154 8.27 17.86 4.10
C TRP A 154 8.32 17.65 2.57
N GLY A 155 7.80 18.61 1.79
CA GLY A 155 7.77 18.54 0.33
C GLY A 155 7.60 19.90 -0.34
N ASN A 156 7.33 19.87 -1.64
CA ASN A 156 7.20 21.04 -2.51
C ASN A 156 5.73 21.29 -2.88
N GLU A 157 5.38 22.50 -3.30
CA GLU A 157 4.00 22.84 -3.69
C GLU A 157 3.59 22.23 -5.04
N ASP A 158 4.57 21.91 -5.90
CA ASP A 158 4.34 21.37 -7.24
C ASP A 158 5.03 20.02 -7.47
N ILE A 159 4.41 19.18 -8.31
CA ILE A 159 4.98 17.89 -8.72
C ILE A 159 6.31 18.09 -9.47
N ALA A 160 6.40 19.05 -10.39
CA ALA A 160 7.62 19.30 -11.16
C ALA A 160 8.79 19.75 -10.26
N SER A 161 8.49 20.56 -9.24
CA SER A 161 9.45 20.96 -8.22
C SER A 161 9.88 19.77 -7.36
N ALA A 162 8.94 18.88 -7.00
CA ALA A 162 9.26 17.66 -6.27
C ALA A 162 10.12 16.67 -7.07
N GLU A 163 9.86 16.53 -8.38
CA GLU A 163 10.69 15.70 -9.27
C GLU A 163 12.08 16.31 -9.46
N SER A 164 12.16 17.63 -9.61
CA SER A 164 13.43 18.35 -9.72
C SER A 164 14.24 18.25 -8.43
N ALA A 165 13.58 18.36 -7.27
CA ALA A 165 14.20 18.20 -5.97
C ALA A 165 14.84 16.81 -5.84
N PHE A 166 14.11 15.74 -6.20
CA PHE A 166 14.63 14.37 -6.20
C PHE A 166 15.77 14.16 -7.20
N ALA A 167 15.70 14.77 -8.39
CA ALA A 167 16.79 14.71 -9.37
C ALA A 167 18.04 15.49 -8.92
N SER A 168 17.85 16.53 -8.09
CA SER A 168 18.93 17.37 -7.56
C SER A 168 19.48 16.90 -6.22
N GLU A 169 18.74 16.05 -5.48
CA GLU A 169 19.30 15.36 -4.34
C GLU A 169 20.50 14.58 -4.85
N PRO A 170 21.71 14.90 -4.35
CA PRO A 170 22.88 14.15 -4.75
C PRO A 170 22.58 12.73 -4.33
N SER A 171 22.35 11.87 -5.32
CA SER A 171 22.46 10.45 -5.12
C SER A 171 23.77 10.29 -4.35
N GLN A 172 23.75 9.60 -3.21
CA GLN A 172 24.97 9.04 -2.63
C GLN A 172 25.53 7.96 -3.60
N THR A 173 25.65 8.29 -4.88
CA THR A 173 26.63 7.74 -5.79
C THR A 173 27.98 8.17 -5.24
N SER A 174 28.51 7.31 -4.40
CA SER A 174 29.95 7.07 -4.23
C SER A 174 30.61 7.11 -5.61
N THR A 175 30.99 8.31 -6.03
CA THR A 175 31.85 8.51 -7.18
C THR A 175 33.25 8.16 -6.68
N GLN A 176 33.55 6.87 -6.61
CA GLN A 176 34.93 6.41 -6.67
C GLN A 176 35.42 6.76 -8.07
N THR A 177 35.94 7.98 -8.22
CA THR A 177 36.72 8.35 -9.39
C THR A 177 38.01 7.53 -9.35
N ASN A 178 38.10 6.55 -10.25
CA ASN A 178 39.34 5.85 -10.55
C ASN A 178 40.45 6.86 -10.91
N GLY A 179 41.55 6.81 -10.16
CA GLY A 179 42.88 7.19 -10.63
C GLY A 179 43.23 8.69 -10.65
N SER A 180 43.69 9.20 -9.50
CA SER A 180 44.79 10.17 -9.52
C SER A 180 45.64 10.02 -8.25
N LEU A 181 46.80 9.40 -8.42
CA LEU A 181 47.88 9.39 -7.44
C LEU A 181 48.36 10.84 -7.26
N SER A 182 47.95 11.49 -6.18
CA SER A 182 48.51 12.77 -5.74
C SER A 182 48.93 12.64 -4.28
N ASN A 183 50.19 12.28 -4.12
CA ASN A 183 50.91 12.17 -2.88
C ASN A 183 51.10 13.58 -2.27
N LEU A 184 50.32 13.98 -1.26
CA LEU A 184 50.69 15.10 -0.38
C LEU A 184 50.28 14.88 1.07
N SER A 185 51.25 15.19 1.91
CA SER A 185 51.43 14.92 3.32
C SER A 185 50.74 15.94 4.24
N ASN A 186 50.61 15.52 5.50
CA ASN A 186 50.48 16.29 6.74
C ASN A 186 49.11 16.91 7.11
N GLY A 187 48.46 16.26 8.09
CA GLY A 187 48.49 16.74 9.48
C GLY A 187 47.31 17.55 10.00
N ALA A 188 46.50 16.93 10.88
CA ALA A 188 45.82 17.45 12.08
C ALA A 188 44.60 16.56 12.38
N GLN A 189 44.70 15.60 13.30
CA GLN A 189 44.20 15.67 14.69
C GLN A 189 42.69 15.92 14.86
N ALA A 190 42.03 14.82 15.25
CA ALA A 190 40.94 14.67 16.22
C ALA A 190 39.59 15.35 15.91
N LEU A 191 38.52 14.54 15.82
CA LEU A 191 37.68 14.18 16.97
C LEU A 191 36.90 12.89 16.65
N GLU A 192 36.99 11.93 17.56
CA GLU A 192 36.15 10.73 17.65
C GLU A 192 34.77 11.15 18.16
N GLU A 193 33.71 10.93 17.39
CA GLU A 193 32.35 10.71 17.92
C GLU A 193 31.69 9.61 17.06
N GLU A 194 31.69 8.40 17.62
CA GLU A 194 30.68 7.33 17.53
C GLU A 194 29.91 7.14 16.21
N ASP A 195 30.51 6.38 15.30
CA ASP A 195 29.80 5.58 14.28
C ASP A 195 30.30 4.12 14.40
N GLU A 196 29.98 3.45 15.51
CA GLU A 196 30.40 2.05 15.79
C GLU A 196 29.68 0.99 14.93
N ASP A 197 28.69 1.38 14.12
CA ASP A 197 27.95 0.46 13.23
C ASP A 197 28.58 0.34 11.82
N ASP A 198 29.45 1.28 11.43
CA ASP A 198 30.14 1.35 10.15
C ASP A 198 31.30 0.34 10.08
N ASP A 199 31.93 0.13 11.23
CA ASP A 199 33.09 -0.74 11.40
C ASP A 199 32.71 -2.23 11.36
N TYR A 200 31.43 -2.57 11.58
CA TYR A 200 30.94 -3.95 11.53
C TYR A 200 31.00 -4.52 10.10
N TRP A 201 30.66 -3.70 9.10
CA TRP A 201 30.71 -4.12 7.69
C TRP A 201 32.11 -3.94 7.08
N ALA A 202 32.87 -2.94 7.53
CA ALA A 202 34.25 -2.71 7.08
C ALA A 202 35.21 -3.86 7.46
N GLN A 203 34.88 -4.65 8.49
CA GLN A 203 35.63 -5.87 8.85
C GLN A 203 35.56 -6.98 7.80
N TYR A 204 34.48 -7.06 7.02
CA TYR A 204 34.37 -8.09 5.97
C TYR A 204 35.29 -7.79 4.78
N ASP A 205 35.47 -6.52 4.43
CA ASP A 205 36.36 -6.09 3.34
C ASP A 205 37.84 -6.22 3.71
N SER A 206 38.15 -6.18 5.01
CA SER A 206 39.49 -6.36 5.53
C SER A 206 39.86 -7.84 5.76
N THR A 207 39.01 -8.80 5.39
CA THR A 207 39.42 -10.21 5.33
C THR A 207 40.38 -10.41 4.16
N PRO A 208 41.67 -10.72 4.40
CA PRO A 208 42.54 -11.16 3.32
C PRO A 208 41.94 -12.45 2.77
N ALA A 209 41.82 -12.58 1.45
CA ALA A 209 41.40 -13.81 0.79
C ALA A 209 42.36 -14.96 1.12
N HIS A 210 42.17 -15.56 2.29
CA HIS A 210 42.86 -16.72 2.79
C HIS A 210 41.80 -17.78 3.06
N THR A 211 41.32 -18.39 1.98
CA THR A 211 40.83 -19.77 2.04
C THR A 211 41.98 -20.63 2.55
N PRO A 212 41.92 -21.17 3.79
CA PRO A 212 42.91 -22.12 4.24
C PRO A 212 42.71 -23.38 3.39
N ALA A 213 43.80 -23.83 2.75
CA ALA A 213 43.82 -25.11 2.05
C ALA A 213 43.23 -26.22 2.95
N PRO A 214 42.44 -27.16 2.41
CA PRO A 214 41.84 -28.22 3.21
C PRO A 214 42.94 -29.10 3.82
N ASN A 215 43.16 -28.93 5.12
CA ASN A 215 43.90 -29.88 5.93
C ASN A 215 43.09 -31.18 6.01
N HIS A 216 43.49 -32.14 5.18
CA HIS A 216 43.08 -33.54 5.25
C HIS A 216 43.15 -34.05 6.71
N SER A 217 41.99 -34.35 7.28
CA SER A 217 41.89 -35.24 8.45
C SER A 217 41.90 -36.70 7.99
N PRO A 218 42.42 -37.64 8.82
CA PRO A 218 42.86 -38.94 8.37
C PRO A 218 41.68 -39.87 8.05
N ALA A 219 41.81 -40.57 6.94
CA ALA A 219 40.82 -41.49 6.36
C ALA A 219 40.46 -42.68 7.27
N PRO A 220 39.43 -43.45 6.87
CA PRO A 220 39.61 -44.88 6.68
C PRO A 220 39.57 -45.24 5.20
N GLN A 221 40.43 -46.19 4.86
CA GLN A 221 40.83 -46.57 3.51
C GLN A 221 39.73 -47.30 2.75
N SER A 222 39.57 -46.96 1.46
CA SER A 222 39.39 -47.99 0.42
C SER A 222 39.77 -47.41 -0.95
N MET A 223 40.91 -47.90 -1.49
CA MET A 223 41.23 -48.23 -2.89
C MET A 223 40.43 -47.50 -3.99
N GLN A 224 40.96 -46.82 -5.02
CA GLN A 224 42.25 -46.93 -5.72
C GLN A 224 42.32 -45.83 -6.81
N THR A 225 43.53 -45.29 -7.06
CA THR A 225 44.05 -44.68 -8.31
C THR A 225 43.45 -43.38 -8.89
N GLY A 226 44.25 -42.29 -8.79
CA GLY A 226 44.78 -41.60 -9.98
C GLY A 226 44.22 -40.21 -10.34
N SER A 227 45.11 -39.19 -10.30
CA SER A 227 45.10 -37.88 -11.01
C SER A 227 43.90 -36.94 -10.78
N LYS A 228 44.04 -35.83 -10.05
CA LYS A 228 44.60 -34.52 -10.48
C LYS A 228 43.69 -33.72 -11.42
N GLY A 229 42.91 -32.81 -10.82
CA GLY A 229 42.63 -31.47 -11.35
C GLY A 229 41.35 -31.30 -12.19
N VAL A 230 40.58 -30.28 -11.83
CA VAL A 230 39.55 -29.55 -12.61
C VAL A 230 38.16 -30.20 -12.83
N ASP A 231 37.86 -31.39 -12.27
CA ASP A 231 36.60 -32.11 -12.56
C ASP A 231 35.60 -32.21 -11.38
N ASP A 232 35.88 -31.61 -10.22
CA ASP A 232 35.02 -31.77 -9.02
C ASP A 232 33.86 -30.77 -8.98
N GLU A 233 34.03 -29.61 -9.60
CA GLU A 233 32.99 -28.58 -9.70
C GLU A 233 31.85 -29.00 -10.65
N ASP A 234 32.18 -29.60 -11.81
CA ASP A 234 31.17 -30.15 -12.72
C ASP A 234 30.39 -31.32 -12.08
N SER A 235 31.05 -32.15 -11.26
CA SER A 235 30.38 -33.20 -10.49
C SER A 235 29.48 -32.65 -9.38
N TYR A 236 29.85 -31.52 -8.79
CA TYR A 236 29.04 -30.79 -7.81
C TYR A 236 27.80 -30.14 -8.45
N TYR A 237 27.94 -29.51 -9.62
CA TYR A 237 26.81 -28.94 -10.36
C TYR A 237 25.93 -29.99 -11.05
N ALA A 238 26.49 -31.15 -11.40
CA ALA A 238 25.73 -32.27 -11.96
C ALA A 238 24.69 -32.84 -10.99
N GLN A 239 24.90 -32.70 -9.67
CA GLN A 239 23.90 -33.12 -8.66
C GLN A 239 22.60 -32.31 -8.73
N TYR A 240 22.64 -31.12 -9.31
CA TYR A 240 21.47 -30.25 -9.48
C TYR A 240 20.90 -30.29 -10.90
N ALA A 241 21.59 -30.92 -11.85
CA ALA A 241 21.14 -31.01 -13.25
C ALA A 241 19.85 -31.83 -13.40
N ASP A 242 19.65 -32.82 -12.53
CA ASP A 242 18.45 -33.68 -12.52
C ASP A 242 17.30 -33.08 -11.69
N VAL A 243 17.50 -31.93 -11.04
CA VAL A 243 16.44 -31.21 -10.33
C VAL A 243 15.72 -30.31 -11.33
N GLN A 244 14.82 -30.90 -12.11
CA GLN A 244 13.79 -30.13 -12.80
C GLN A 244 12.89 -29.51 -11.72
N PRO A 245 12.63 -28.19 -11.75
CA PRO A 245 11.49 -27.63 -11.02
C PRO A 245 10.26 -28.44 -11.42
N ALA A 246 9.53 -28.99 -10.46
CA ALA A 246 8.33 -29.78 -10.72
C ALA A 246 7.26 -28.91 -11.40
N MET A 247 7.31 -28.82 -12.72
CA MET A 247 6.22 -28.40 -13.60
C MET A 247 5.39 -29.63 -14.04
N ASP A 248 5.35 -30.67 -13.22
CA ASP A 248 4.42 -31.78 -13.42
C ASP A 248 3.06 -31.38 -12.86
N ASN A 249 2.25 -30.74 -13.71
CA ASN A 249 0.86 -30.42 -13.41
C ASN A 249 -0.08 -31.59 -13.78
N HIS A 250 0.46 -32.80 -13.92
CA HIS A 250 -0.29 -33.99 -14.31
C HIS A 250 -0.72 -34.77 -13.06
N ASP A 251 -1.87 -34.37 -12.51
CA ASP A 251 -2.58 -35.17 -11.53
C ASP A 251 -3.29 -36.35 -12.26
N PRO A 252 -2.95 -37.62 -11.98
CA PRO A 252 -3.65 -38.76 -12.56
C PRO A 252 -5.15 -38.79 -12.24
N ASP A 253 -5.59 -37.98 -11.27
CA ASP A 253 -6.98 -37.82 -10.86
C ASP A 253 -7.80 -37.04 -11.92
N GLU A 254 -7.16 -36.23 -12.77
CA GLU A 254 -7.83 -35.41 -13.78
C GLU A 254 -8.23 -36.21 -15.04
N ALA A 255 -7.56 -37.33 -15.30
CA ALA A 255 -7.88 -38.20 -16.45
C ALA A 255 -9.19 -38.99 -16.29
N ALA A 256 -9.68 -39.14 -15.05
CA ALA A 256 -10.96 -39.81 -14.78
C ALA A 256 -12.18 -38.88 -14.98
N GLN A 257 -11.97 -37.58 -15.18
CA GLN A 257 -13.03 -36.58 -15.21
C GLN A 257 -13.21 -35.89 -16.59
N ASN A 258 -12.78 -36.53 -17.68
CA ASN A 258 -13.15 -36.11 -19.04
C ASN A 258 -14.39 -36.84 -19.59
N GLY A 259 -15.29 -37.28 -18.71
CA GLY A 259 -16.53 -37.96 -19.05
C GLY A 259 -17.67 -37.47 -18.17
N THR A 260 -18.35 -36.42 -18.63
CA THR A 260 -19.62 -35.89 -18.06
C THR A 260 -19.46 -34.96 -16.85
N VAL A 261 -19.01 -33.73 -17.09
CA VAL A 261 -19.41 -32.61 -16.22
C VAL A 261 -20.81 -32.16 -16.64
N GLU A 262 -21.84 -32.72 -16.01
CA GLU A 262 -23.17 -32.11 -16.01
C GLU A 262 -23.06 -30.82 -15.21
N THR A 263 -22.92 -29.70 -15.91
CA THR A 263 -22.97 -28.36 -15.31
C THR A 263 -24.35 -28.15 -14.70
N SER A 264 -24.43 -28.29 -13.38
CA SER A 264 -25.60 -27.93 -12.56
C SER A 264 -25.76 -26.40 -12.48
N LEU A 265 -25.97 -25.76 -13.64
CA LEU A 265 -26.13 -24.31 -13.79
C LEU A 265 -27.02 -24.02 -15.01
N GLY A 266 -28.18 -24.67 -15.06
CA GLY A 266 -29.14 -24.57 -16.15
C GLY A 266 -30.59 -24.76 -15.73
N GLN A 267 -30.96 -24.31 -14.52
CA GLN A 267 -32.32 -24.48 -13.99
C GLN A 267 -32.96 -23.18 -13.51
N ASP A 268 -32.79 -22.09 -14.28
CA ASP A 268 -33.44 -20.80 -14.00
C ASP A 268 -34.46 -20.36 -15.09
N ASP A 269 -34.63 -21.13 -16.16
CA ASP A 269 -35.55 -20.76 -17.26
C ASP A 269 -37.03 -21.12 -17.02
N GLN A 270 -37.39 -21.68 -15.86
CA GLN A 270 -38.80 -21.99 -15.55
C GLN A 270 -39.50 -20.96 -14.64
N ILE A 271 -38.78 -20.00 -14.06
CA ILE A 271 -39.39 -19.03 -13.13
C ILE A 271 -40.03 -17.85 -13.88
N THR A 272 -39.56 -17.51 -15.08
CA THR A 272 -40.00 -16.33 -15.85
C THR A 272 -41.36 -16.48 -16.54
N SER A 273 -41.89 -17.70 -16.71
CA SER A 273 -43.21 -17.89 -17.36
C SER A 273 -44.42 -17.71 -16.43
N SER A 274 -44.21 -17.67 -15.11
CA SER A 274 -45.30 -17.68 -14.11
C SER A 274 -45.78 -16.29 -13.67
N LEU A 275 -45.08 -15.21 -14.02
CA LEU A 275 -45.43 -13.83 -13.63
C LEU A 275 -46.28 -13.05 -14.64
N GLN A 276 -46.66 -13.65 -15.79
CA GLN A 276 -47.43 -12.97 -16.83
C GLN A 276 -48.96 -13.17 -16.73
N LYS A 277 -49.50 -13.35 -15.51
CA LYS A 277 -50.95 -13.38 -15.28
C LYS A 277 -51.40 -12.16 -14.47
N LYS A 278 -51.47 -11.00 -15.14
CA LYS A 278 -52.14 -9.79 -14.62
C LYS A 278 -53.66 -9.99 -14.64
N PRO A 279 -54.39 -9.90 -13.52
CA PRO A 279 -55.82 -9.65 -13.55
C PRO A 279 -56.08 -8.15 -13.78
N THR A 280 -56.73 -7.83 -14.89
CA THR A 280 -57.25 -6.49 -15.20
C THR A 280 -58.38 -6.13 -14.22
N ARG A 281 -58.05 -5.37 -13.17
CA ARG A 281 -59.06 -4.80 -12.27
C ARG A 281 -59.66 -3.55 -12.91
N SER A 282 -60.94 -3.64 -13.27
CA SER A 282 -61.75 -2.54 -13.80
C SER A 282 -61.85 -1.39 -12.79
N TYR A 283 -61.51 -0.17 -13.23
CA TYR A 283 -61.78 1.05 -12.48
C TYR A 283 -63.26 1.43 -12.63
N ARG A 284 -64.01 1.34 -11.53
CA ARG A 284 -65.38 1.85 -11.42
C ARG A 284 -65.32 3.30 -10.94
N THR A 285 -65.58 4.23 -11.84
CA THR A 285 -65.70 5.67 -11.59
C THR A 285 -66.80 5.94 -10.56
N ARG A 286 -66.46 6.49 -9.39
CA ARG A 286 -67.42 7.14 -8.49
C ARG A 286 -67.50 8.61 -8.88
N GLN A 287 -68.62 9.00 -9.51
CA GLN A 287 -68.98 10.40 -9.69
C GLN A 287 -69.22 11.08 -8.35
N GLY A 288 -68.78 12.33 -8.26
CA GLY A 288 -68.96 13.22 -7.12
C GLY A 288 -70.43 13.56 -6.86
N LYS A 289 -70.77 13.63 -5.57
CA LYS A 289 -72.04 14.17 -5.09
C LYS A 289 -71.81 15.64 -4.75
N SER A 290 -72.45 16.51 -5.53
CA SER A 290 -72.48 17.96 -5.36
C SER A 290 -73.26 18.37 -4.10
N MET A 291 -72.87 19.52 -3.57
CA MET A 291 -73.62 20.35 -2.61
C MET A 291 -75.08 20.57 -3.03
N GLY A 292 -75.94 20.74 -2.02
CA GLY A 292 -77.29 21.29 -2.14
C GLY A 292 -77.79 21.75 -0.78
N LEU A 293 -77.64 23.05 -0.51
CA LEU A 293 -78.39 23.80 0.52
C LEU A 293 -79.88 23.82 0.17
N GLY A 294 -80.76 23.82 1.19
CA GLY A 294 -82.16 24.16 1.00
C GLY A 294 -83.06 23.84 2.20
N VAL A 295 -83.21 24.86 3.06
CA VAL A 295 -84.33 25.20 3.98
C VAL A 295 -84.74 24.18 5.04
#